data_AF-A0A661HHK2-F1
#
_entry.id   AF-A0A661HHK2-F1
#
_cell.length_a   1.000
_cell.length_b   1.000
_cell.length_c   1.000
_cell.angle_alpha   90.00
_cell.angle_beta   90.00
_cell.angle_gamma   90.00
#
_symmetry.space_group_name_H-M   'P 1'
#
loop_
_entity.id
_entity.type
_entity.pdbx_description
1 polymer ?
#
loop_
_entity_poly.entity_id
_entity_poly.type
_entity_poly.pdbx_seq_one_letter_code
_entity_poly.pdbx_strand_id
1 'polypeptide(L)'
;MKKTLLLLSFSSSMMFASSPAELLKTKCASCHILTLPNPTMIPTMKAPAMEAVMFHINLSMDDKDKIKAFIMDYAIDPKVSKSVCESDKVQKFGVMPSLKGKITQKELSVIADHLIENFPTPEFVSLIKEMQTNGKMNALINSPFLLNSRALPHMTKILVENWDKGTLALSAEQKEKLLLVRKETMTAVKNIKKQVKVLEAEIIEIVVDAEDLKNADSKIDAVAKLKAEATKVHLKCLTNTVEILNEEQMELLFPFWDS
;
A
#
# COMPACT_ATOMS: atom_id res chain seq x y z
N MET A 1 -61.12 10.61 -57.45
CA MET A 1 -60.33 11.30 -56.40
C MET A 1 -59.58 10.23 -55.60
N LYS A 2 -58.26 10.10 -55.81
CA LYS A 2 -57.42 9.08 -55.15
C LYS A 2 -57.09 9.56 -53.72
N LYS A 3 -57.43 8.76 -52.71
CA LYS A 3 -57.02 8.97 -51.31
C LYS A 3 -55.66 8.29 -51.11
N THR A 4 -54.62 9.07 -50.91
CA THR A 4 -53.28 8.57 -50.58
C THR A 4 -53.22 8.35 -49.07
N LEU A 5 -53.10 7.10 -48.64
CA LEU A 5 -52.92 6.71 -47.24
C LEU A 5 -51.43 6.81 -46.89
N LEU A 6 -51.08 7.71 -45.98
CA LEU A 6 -49.70 7.92 -45.50
C LEU A 6 -49.44 6.95 -44.33
N LEU A 7 -48.64 5.90 -44.55
CA LEU A 7 -48.15 5.02 -43.47
C LEU A 7 -46.93 5.67 -42.80
N LEU A 8 -47.10 6.11 -41.55
CA LEU A 8 -45.98 6.41 -40.65
C LEU A 8 -45.37 5.10 -40.15
N SER A 9 -44.18 4.76 -40.64
CA SER A 9 -43.33 3.71 -40.09
C SER A 9 -42.69 4.21 -38.78
N PHE A 10 -43.14 3.69 -37.64
CA PHE A 10 -42.52 3.92 -36.34
C PHE A 10 -41.27 3.04 -36.21
N SER A 11 -40.10 3.58 -36.55
CA SER A 11 -38.81 2.91 -36.31
C SER A 11 -38.48 2.95 -34.82
N SER A 12 -38.94 1.96 -34.07
CA SER A 12 -38.60 1.79 -32.65
C SER A 12 -37.10 1.46 -32.51
N SER A 13 -36.28 2.48 -32.27
CA SER A 13 -34.86 2.30 -31.96
C SER A 13 -34.75 1.71 -30.56
N MET A 14 -34.60 0.39 -30.43
CA MET A 14 -34.24 -0.21 -29.15
C MET A 14 -32.81 0.20 -28.80
N MET A 15 -32.67 1.13 -27.85
CA MET A 15 -31.37 1.43 -27.26
C MET A 15 -30.99 0.26 -26.36
N PHE A 16 -30.07 -0.59 -26.85
CA PHE A 16 -29.49 -1.64 -26.04
C PHE A 16 -28.70 -0.99 -24.89
N ALA A 17 -29.18 -1.17 -23.66
CA ALA A 17 -28.41 -0.80 -22.48
C ALA A 17 -27.14 -1.67 -22.45
N SER A 18 -25.97 -1.04 -22.48
CA SER A 18 -24.70 -1.75 -22.31
C SER A 18 -24.67 -2.46 -20.97
N SER A 19 -24.13 -3.68 -20.92
CA SER A 19 -23.99 -4.43 -19.67
C SER A 19 -23.04 -3.68 -18.70
N PRO A 20 -23.15 -3.92 -17.38
CA PRO A 20 -22.26 -3.28 -16.41
C PRO A 20 -20.76 -3.53 -16.70
N ALA A 21 -20.42 -4.75 -17.11
CA ALA A 21 -19.07 -5.12 -17.51
C ALA A 21 -18.59 -4.38 -18.78
N GLU A 22 -19.46 -4.22 -19.77
CA GLU A 22 -19.12 -3.49 -21.01
C GLU A 22 -18.97 -1.98 -20.76
N LEU A 23 -19.79 -1.42 -19.86
CA LEU A 23 -19.65 -0.03 -19.40
C LEU A 23 -18.32 0.17 -18.68
N LEU A 24 -17.97 -0.70 -17.73
CA LEU A 24 -16.70 -0.66 -17.02
C LEU A 24 -15.51 -0.72 -18.00
N LYS A 25 -15.55 -1.68 -18.94
CA LYS A 25 -14.52 -1.82 -19.97
C LYS A 25 -14.38 -0.55 -20.81
N THR A 26 -15.48 -0.02 -21.31
CA THR A 26 -15.47 1.14 -22.20
C THR A 26 -15.03 2.43 -21.49
N LYS A 27 -15.43 2.62 -20.22
CA LYS A 27 -15.20 3.88 -19.49
C LYS A 27 -13.92 3.88 -18.67
N CYS A 28 -13.46 2.72 -18.18
CA CYS A 28 -12.35 2.63 -17.22
C CYS A 28 -11.12 1.88 -17.75
N ALA A 29 -11.27 0.96 -18.72
CA ALA A 29 -10.15 0.12 -19.17
C ALA A 29 -9.13 0.84 -20.08
N SER A 30 -9.37 2.12 -20.40
CA SER A 30 -8.39 2.95 -21.10
C SER A 30 -7.16 3.26 -20.23
N CYS A 31 -7.28 3.15 -18.91
CA CYS A 31 -6.21 3.40 -17.94
C CYS A 31 -6.02 2.24 -16.95
N HIS A 32 -7.13 1.68 -16.44
CA HIS A 32 -7.09 0.59 -15.48
C HIS A 32 -7.07 -0.76 -16.19
N ILE A 33 -6.19 -1.66 -15.76
CA ILE A 33 -6.34 -3.06 -16.11
C ILE A 33 -7.47 -3.66 -15.27
N LEU A 34 -8.29 -4.49 -15.90
CA LEU A 34 -9.44 -5.19 -15.29
C LEU A 34 -9.15 -6.67 -15.03
N THR A 35 -7.92 -7.10 -15.30
CA THR A 35 -7.42 -8.46 -15.05
C THR A 35 -6.46 -8.44 -13.86
N LEU A 36 -6.20 -9.62 -13.31
CA LEU A 36 -5.21 -9.80 -12.26
C LEU A 36 -3.84 -9.21 -12.70
N PRO A 37 -3.25 -8.26 -11.95
CA PRO A 37 -1.93 -7.72 -12.27
C PRO A 37 -0.84 -8.77 -12.07
N ASN A 38 0.15 -8.79 -12.95
CA ASN A 38 1.40 -9.54 -12.73
C ASN A 38 2.60 -8.57 -12.60
N PRO A 39 3.74 -9.00 -12.01
CA PRO A 39 4.88 -8.11 -11.74
C PRO A 39 5.47 -7.40 -12.98
N THR A 40 5.38 -8.00 -14.17
CA THR A 40 5.94 -7.41 -15.39
C THR A 40 5.07 -6.30 -15.97
N MET A 41 3.79 -6.25 -15.57
CA MET A 41 2.86 -5.17 -15.96
C MET A 41 3.05 -3.91 -15.11
N ILE A 42 3.41 -4.04 -13.83
CA ILE A 42 3.45 -2.94 -12.85
C ILE A 42 4.30 -1.72 -13.30
N PRO A 43 5.46 -1.87 -13.97
CA PRO A 43 6.26 -0.74 -14.42
C PRO A 43 5.62 0.07 -15.56
N THR A 44 4.77 -0.54 -16.39
CA THR A 44 4.19 0.08 -17.59
C THR A 44 2.75 0.55 -17.41
N MET A 45 2.15 0.22 -16.26
CA MET A 45 0.78 0.61 -15.93
C MET A 45 0.64 2.13 -15.78
N LYS A 46 -0.37 2.69 -16.46
CA LYS A 46 -0.73 4.12 -16.38
C LYS A 46 -1.55 4.46 -15.14
N ALA A 47 -2.29 3.49 -14.63
CA ALA A 47 -3.10 3.61 -13.42
C ALA A 47 -3.05 2.29 -12.63
N PRO A 48 -3.42 2.28 -11.34
CA PRO A 48 -3.51 1.05 -10.56
C PRO A 48 -4.47 0.03 -11.19
N ALA A 49 -4.26 -1.27 -10.95
CA ALA A 49 -5.23 -2.29 -11.34
C ALA A 49 -6.56 -2.05 -10.62
N MET A 50 -7.69 -2.34 -11.26
CA MET A 50 -9.00 -2.17 -10.62
C MET A 50 -9.15 -3.01 -9.34
N GLU A 51 -8.56 -4.21 -9.36
CA GLU A 51 -8.36 -5.07 -8.18
C GLU A 51 -7.75 -4.32 -6.99
N ALA A 52 -6.64 -3.62 -7.23
CA ALA A 52 -5.95 -2.88 -6.19
C ALA A 52 -6.75 -1.66 -5.73
N VAL A 53 -7.44 -0.97 -6.65
CA VAL A 53 -8.31 0.17 -6.29
C VAL A 53 -9.40 -0.27 -5.32
N MET A 54 -10.15 -1.31 -5.67
CA MET A 54 -11.24 -1.80 -4.83
C MET A 54 -10.75 -2.42 -3.53
N PHE A 55 -9.57 -3.05 -3.53
CA PHE A 55 -8.95 -3.53 -2.29
C PHE A 55 -8.69 -2.39 -1.28
N HIS A 56 -8.09 -1.26 -1.69
CA HIS A 56 -7.80 -0.15 -0.77
C HIS A 56 -9.06 0.61 -0.34
N ILE A 57 -10.06 0.71 -1.23
CA ILE A 57 -11.39 1.20 -0.87
C ILE A 57 -11.98 0.35 0.26
N ASN A 58 -11.98 -0.98 0.11
CA ASN A 58 -12.54 -1.90 1.10
C ASN A 58 -11.75 -1.94 2.43
N LEU A 59 -10.49 -1.50 2.43
CA LEU A 59 -9.73 -1.30 3.68
C LEU A 59 -10.11 -0.01 4.41
N SER A 60 -10.59 0.99 3.68
CA SER A 60 -10.93 2.31 4.23
C SER A 60 -12.39 2.44 4.62
N MET A 61 -13.26 1.61 4.04
CA MET A 61 -14.70 1.62 4.26
C MET A 61 -15.29 0.23 3.96
N ASP A 62 -16.31 -0.17 4.73
CA ASP A 62 -16.96 -1.48 4.67
C ASP A 62 -18.44 -1.41 4.23
N ASP A 63 -19.03 -0.22 4.28
CA ASP A 63 -20.42 0.03 3.86
C ASP A 63 -20.53 0.24 2.34
N LYS A 64 -21.37 -0.56 1.69
CA LYS A 64 -21.54 -0.55 0.22
C LYS A 64 -22.06 0.78 -0.31
N ASP A 65 -22.94 1.46 0.42
CA ASP A 65 -23.50 2.74 -0.02
C ASP A 65 -22.44 3.86 0.06
N LYS A 66 -21.60 3.85 1.11
CA LYS A 66 -20.43 4.73 1.22
C LYS A 66 -19.41 4.46 0.12
N ILE A 67 -19.12 3.19 -0.18
CA ILE A 67 -18.21 2.81 -1.28
C ILE A 67 -18.76 3.33 -2.61
N LYS A 68 -20.04 3.10 -2.88
CA LYS A 68 -20.69 3.56 -4.10
C LYS A 68 -20.63 5.08 -4.22
N ALA A 69 -21.01 5.80 -3.16
CA ALA A 69 -20.95 7.26 -3.12
C ALA A 69 -19.52 7.77 -3.35
N PHE A 70 -18.52 7.12 -2.73
CA PHE A 70 -17.11 7.45 -2.92
C PHE A 70 -16.66 7.27 -4.37
N ILE A 71 -16.93 6.12 -4.99
CA ILE A 71 -16.56 5.84 -6.39
C ILE A 71 -17.21 6.88 -7.32
N MET A 72 -18.49 7.19 -7.10
CA MET A 72 -19.24 8.14 -7.90
C MET A 72 -18.70 9.57 -7.76
N ASP A 73 -18.38 10.01 -6.54
CA ASP A 73 -17.81 11.34 -6.29
C ASP A 73 -16.38 11.45 -6.84
N TYR A 74 -15.52 10.48 -6.52
CA TYR A 74 -14.11 10.51 -6.88
C TYR A 74 -13.91 10.45 -8.40
N ALA A 75 -14.72 9.68 -9.14
CA ALA A 75 -14.63 9.65 -10.60
C ALA A 75 -14.99 11.00 -11.27
N ILE A 76 -15.80 11.84 -10.62
CA ILE A 76 -16.24 13.13 -11.15
C ILE A 76 -15.35 14.28 -10.66
N ASP A 77 -14.94 14.29 -9.39
CA ASP A 77 -14.08 15.31 -8.77
C ASP A 77 -12.92 14.66 -8.00
N PRO A 78 -11.97 14.01 -8.70
CA PRO A 78 -10.84 13.33 -8.08
C PRO A 78 -9.86 14.35 -7.50
N LYS A 79 -9.45 14.14 -6.24
CA LYS A 79 -8.51 15.01 -5.52
C LYS A 79 -7.58 14.18 -4.66
N VAL A 80 -6.34 14.64 -4.48
CA VAL A 80 -5.36 14.01 -3.56
C VAL A 80 -5.96 13.84 -2.17
N SER A 81 -6.64 14.87 -1.65
CA SER A 81 -7.28 14.86 -0.33
C SER A 81 -8.43 13.86 -0.18
N LYS A 82 -8.97 13.34 -1.30
CA LYS A 82 -9.99 12.31 -1.31
C LYS A 82 -9.41 10.92 -1.58
N SER A 83 -8.12 10.79 -1.85
CA SER A 83 -7.53 9.50 -2.20
C SER A 83 -7.50 8.58 -0.99
N VAL A 84 -7.98 7.35 -1.17
CA VAL A 84 -7.85 6.26 -0.19
C VAL A 84 -6.58 5.43 -0.39
N CYS A 85 -5.80 5.74 -1.42
CA CYS A 85 -4.53 5.07 -1.71
C CYS A 85 -3.37 5.77 -0.99
N GLU A 86 -2.29 5.04 -0.74
CA GLU A 86 -1.11 5.58 -0.08
C GLU A 86 -0.41 6.66 -0.92
N SER A 87 0.32 7.56 -0.24
CA SER A 87 0.97 8.73 -0.86
C SER A 87 1.97 8.36 -1.96
N ASP A 88 2.68 7.24 -1.82
CA ASP A 88 3.60 6.73 -2.84
C ASP A 88 2.86 6.29 -4.11
N LYS A 89 1.61 5.82 -4.01
CA LYS A 89 0.78 5.47 -5.17
C LYS A 89 0.31 6.71 -5.90
N VAL A 90 -0.08 7.75 -5.17
CA VAL A 90 -0.45 9.05 -5.75
C VAL A 90 0.76 9.70 -6.41
N GLN A 91 1.96 9.61 -5.82
CA GLN A 91 3.20 10.08 -6.43
C GLN A 91 3.53 9.31 -7.72
N LYS A 92 3.30 7.99 -7.74
CA LYS A 92 3.58 7.15 -8.91
C LYS A 92 2.58 7.36 -10.06
N PHE A 93 1.28 7.32 -9.77
CA PHE A 93 0.23 7.28 -10.79
C PHE A 93 -0.46 8.63 -11.01
N GLY A 94 -0.24 9.60 -10.13
CA GLY A 94 -0.99 10.85 -10.10
C GLY A 94 -2.42 10.67 -9.59
N VAL A 95 -3.20 11.73 -9.76
CA VAL A 95 -4.65 11.74 -9.48
C VAL A 95 -5.40 11.29 -10.73
N MET A 96 -6.46 10.50 -10.55
CA MET A 96 -7.32 10.06 -11.64
C MET A 96 -7.85 11.26 -12.46
N PRO A 97 -7.89 11.20 -13.80
CA PRO A 97 -8.55 12.24 -14.59
C PRO A 97 -10.07 12.26 -14.33
N SER A 98 -10.65 13.46 -14.20
CA SER A 98 -12.10 13.61 -14.05
C SER A 98 -12.85 13.03 -15.26
N LEU A 99 -13.92 12.29 -14.98
CA LEU A 99 -14.88 11.79 -15.97
C LEU A 99 -16.10 12.70 -16.13
N LYS A 100 -16.10 13.88 -15.50
CA LYS A 100 -17.19 14.86 -15.62
C LYS A 100 -17.49 15.16 -17.09
N GLY A 101 -18.75 14.99 -17.50
CA GLY A 101 -19.20 15.17 -18.89
C GLY A 101 -18.87 14.01 -19.85
N LYS A 102 -18.09 13.01 -19.42
CA LYS A 102 -17.75 11.80 -20.22
C LYS A 102 -18.56 10.56 -19.81
N ILE A 103 -19.17 10.62 -18.64
CA ILE A 103 -20.01 9.58 -18.06
C ILE A 103 -21.22 10.21 -17.38
N THR A 104 -22.37 9.55 -17.50
CA THR A 104 -23.61 9.93 -16.80
C THR A 104 -23.63 9.36 -15.38
N GLN A 105 -24.39 9.97 -14.47
CA GLN A 105 -24.55 9.43 -13.11
C GLN A 105 -25.14 8.00 -13.10
N LYS A 106 -26.03 7.69 -14.05
CA LYS A 106 -26.63 6.35 -14.16
C LYS A 106 -25.58 5.31 -14.58
N GLU A 107 -24.79 5.59 -15.62
CA GLU A 107 -23.69 4.69 -16.01
C GLU A 107 -22.69 4.50 -14.87
N LEU A 108 -22.33 5.59 -14.18
CA LEU A 108 -21.36 5.55 -13.09
C LEU A 108 -21.88 4.78 -11.87
N SER A 109 -23.17 4.91 -11.55
CA SER A 109 -23.82 4.09 -10.52
C SER A 109 -23.75 2.61 -10.87
N VAL A 110 -24.06 2.24 -12.12
CA VAL A 110 -24.01 0.84 -12.59
C VAL A 110 -22.58 0.30 -12.54
N ILE A 111 -21.59 1.11 -12.93
CA ILE A 111 -20.17 0.73 -12.80
C ILE A 111 -19.78 0.55 -11.34
N ALA A 112 -20.19 1.45 -10.44
CA ALA A 112 -19.87 1.35 -9.02
C ALA A 112 -20.46 0.08 -8.40
N ASP A 113 -21.72 -0.25 -8.70
CA ASP A 113 -22.37 -1.49 -8.26
C ASP A 113 -21.57 -2.71 -8.75
N HIS A 114 -21.21 -2.72 -10.04
CA HIS A 114 -20.44 -3.81 -10.63
C HIS A 114 -19.05 -3.97 -9.99
N LEU A 115 -18.37 -2.85 -9.69
CA LEU A 115 -17.08 -2.87 -9.00
C LEU A 115 -17.18 -3.47 -7.60
N ILE A 116 -18.17 -3.06 -6.82
CA ILE A 116 -18.41 -3.56 -5.45
C ILE A 116 -18.68 -5.07 -5.45
N GLU A 117 -19.39 -5.56 -6.46
CA GLU A 117 -19.78 -6.97 -6.54
C GLU A 117 -18.66 -7.88 -7.04
N ASN A 118 -17.77 -7.36 -7.90
CA ASN A 118 -16.84 -8.21 -8.66
C ASN A 118 -15.36 -7.96 -8.32
N PHE A 119 -15.04 -6.91 -7.58
CA PHE A 119 -13.68 -6.54 -7.22
C PHE A 119 -13.56 -6.14 -5.73
N PRO A 120 -12.42 -6.45 -5.07
CA PRO A 120 -11.36 -7.30 -5.57
C PRO A 120 -11.84 -8.77 -5.67
N THR A 121 -11.28 -9.51 -6.63
CA THR A 121 -11.55 -10.94 -6.75
C THR A 121 -10.97 -11.71 -5.56
N PRO A 122 -11.57 -12.85 -5.16
CA PRO A 122 -11.00 -13.71 -4.12
C PRO A 122 -9.56 -14.16 -4.44
N GLU A 123 -9.27 -14.38 -5.73
CA GLU A 123 -7.92 -14.71 -6.22
C GLU A 123 -6.93 -13.58 -5.94
N PHE A 124 -7.28 -12.33 -6.27
CA PHE A 124 -6.44 -11.17 -5.93
C PHE A 124 -6.23 -11.02 -4.43
N VAL A 125 -7.29 -11.16 -3.63
CA VAL A 125 -7.18 -11.09 -2.16
C VAL A 125 -6.26 -12.19 -1.63
N SER A 126 -6.36 -13.41 -2.16
CA SER A 126 -5.46 -14.52 -1.81
C SER A 126 -4.01 -14.20 -2.17
N LEU A 127 -3.77 -13.70 -3.38
CA LEU A 127 -2.45 -13.28 -3.84
C LEU A 127 -1.85 -12.21 -2.91
N ILE A 128 -2.63 -11.18 -2.55
CA ILE A 128 -2.16 -10.14 -1.63
C ILE A 128 -1.85 -10.71 -0.24
N LYS A 129 -2.69 -11.60 0.29
CA LYS A 129 -2.45 -12.27 1.59
C LYS A 129 -1.18 -13.12 1.53
N GLU A 130 -0.94 -13.83 0.44
CA GLU A 130 0.27 -14.60 0.22
C GLU A 130 1.49 -13.69 0.14
N MET A 131 1.43 -12.62 -0.66
CA MET A 131 2.50 -11.62 -0.75
C MET A 131 2.79 -10.97 0.61
N GLN A 132 1.77 -10.66 1.40
CA GLN A 132 1.92 -10.13 2.76
C GLN A 132 2.56 -11.18 3.70
N THR A 133 2.20 -12.45 3.57
CA THR A 133 2.75 -13.54 4.36
C THR A 133 4.21 -13.79 4.01
N ASN A 134 4.52 -13.91 2.72
CA ASN A 134 5.87 -14.03 2.20
C ASN A 134 6.71 -12.80 2.56
N GLY A 135 6.12 -11.60 2.52
CA GLY A 135 6.75 -10.35 2.96
C GLY A 135 7.08 -10.36 4.45
N LYS A 136 6.16 -10.82 5.31
CA LYS A 136 6.39 -10.97 6.76
C LYS A 136 7.49 -12.00 7.04
N MET A 137 7.46 -13.14 6.35
CA MET A 137 8.47 -14.20 6.48
C MET A 137 9.84 -13.69 6.03
N ASN A 138 9.91 -13.04 4.87
CA ASN A 138 11.14 -12.45 4.35
C ASN A 138 11.70 -11.37 5.28
N ALA A 139 10.83 -10.53 5.86
CA ALA A 139 11.24 -9.52 6.85
C ALA A 139 11.76 -10.16 8.14
N LEU A 140 11.20 -11.29 8.58
CA LEU A 140 11.69 -12.05 9.73
C LEU A 140 13.07 -12.65 9.46
N ILE A 141 13.23 -13.34 8.33
CA ILE A 141 14.50 -13.98 7.92
C ILE A 141 15.61 -12.93 7.78
N ASN A 142 15.31 -11.78 7.18
CA ASN A 142 16.30 -10.74 6.89
C ASN A 142 16.39 -9.64 7.98
N SER A 143 15.72 -9.85 9.11
CA SER A 143 15.72 -8.91 10.23
C SER A 143 17.13 -8.82 10.83
N PRO A 144 17.71 -7.61 10.95
CA PRO A 144 18.93 -7.43 11.70
C PRO A 144 18.69 -7.43 13.23
N PHE A 145 17.44 -7.45 13.67
CA PHE A 145 17.05 -7.32 15.07
C PHE A 145 16.79 -8.68 15.71
N LEU A 146 17.19 -8.81 16.98
CA LEU A 146 16.86 -9.95 17.84
C LEU A 146 15.37 -9.96 18.20
N LEU A 147 14.80 -8.78 18.50
CA LEU A 147 13.37 -8.64 18.77
C LEU A 147 12.66 -8.07 17.54
N ASN A 148 11.75 -8.86 16.97
CA ASN A 148 10.95 -8.49 15.79
C ASN A 148 9.45 -8.63 16.08
N SER A 149 9.01 -8.06 17.20
CA SER A 149 7.59 -8.05 17.60
C SER A 149 6.85 -6.94 16.87
N ARG A 150 5.59 -7.20 16.48
CA ARG A 150 4.70 -6.16 15.91
C ARG A 150 4.44 -5.01 16.88
N ALA A 151 4.58 -5.25 18.19
CA ALA A 151 4.42 -4.23 19.22
C ALA A 151 5.60 -3.25 19.30
N LEU A 152 6.70 -3.49 18.58
CA LEU A 152 7.83 -2.56 18.50
C LEU A 152 7.75 -1.76 17.19
N PRO A 153 7.31 -0.50 17.21
CA PRO A 153 7.07 0.24 15.98
C PRO A 153 8.36 0.64 15.29
N HIS A 154 8.34 0.62 13.96
CA HIS A 154 9.44 1.10 13.14
C HIS A 154 9.30 2.62 12.92
N MET A 155 9.64 3.41 13.95
CA MET A 155 9.44 4.87 13.98
C MET A 155 9.89 5.57 12.71
N THR A 156 11.07 5.21 12.22
CA THR A 156 11.64 5.76 11.00
C THR A 156 10.75 5.58 9.76
N LYS A 157 9.99 4.48 9.69
CA LYS A 157 9.08 4.19 8.56
C LYS A 157 7.78 4.97 8.74
N ILE A 158 7.20 4.90 9.94
CA ILE A 158 5.97 5.59 10.31
C ILE A 158 6.10 7.10 10.09
N LEU A 159 7.22 7.68 10.49
CA LEU A 159 7.51 9.09 10.26
C LEU A 159 7.56 9.43 8.77
N VAL A 160 8.25 8.64 7.94
CA VAL A 160 8.34 8.89 6.49
C VAL A 160 6.97 8.80 5.82
N GLU A 161 6.11 7.88 6.25
CA GLU A 161 4.76 7.71 5.71
C GLU A 161 3.80 8.86 6.09
N ASN A 162 4.12 9.60 7.16
CA ASN A 162 3.28 10.68 7.68
C ASN A 162 3.95 12.08 7.61
N TRP A 163 5.20 12.17 7.13
CA TRP A 163 6.06 13.35 7.23
C TRP A 163 5.46 14.62 6.62
N ASP A 164 4.80 14.46 5.47
CA ASP A 164 4.22 15.54 4.68
C ASP A 164 2.71 15.70 4.91
N LYS A 165 2.12 14.94 5.83
CA LYS A 165 0.71 15.11 6.18
C LYS A 165 0.59 16.37 7.03
N GLY A 166 -0.23 17.32 6.58
CA GLY A 166 -0.46 18.59 7.29
C GLY A 166 -0.95 18.40 8.72
N THR A 167 -1.54 17.25 9.04
CA THR A 167 -2.01 16.88 10.38
C THR A 167 -0.88 16.58 11.38
N LEU A 168 0.28 16.08 10.93
CA LEU A 168 1.42 15.82 11.83
C LEU A 168 2.19 17.11 12.17
N ALA A 169 2.11 18.13 11.31
CA ALA A 169 2.57 19.50 11.55
C ALA A 169 3.97 19.61 12.19
N LEU A 170 4.94 18.79 11.77
CA LEU A 170 6.31 18.83 12.31
C LEU A 170 6.96 20.20 12.08
N SER A 171 7.51 20.79 13.14
CA SER A 171 8.29 22.02 13.05
C SER A 171 9.60 21.80 12.29
N ALA A 172 10.21 22.89 11.80
CA ALA A 172 11.50 22.80 11.12
C ALA A 172 12.59 22.17 12.01
N GLU A 173 12.60 22.54 13.29
CA GLU A 173 13.53 21.99 14.28
C GLU A 173 13.30 20.49 14.54
N GLN A 174 12.03 20.06 14.67
CA GLN A 174 11.69 18.64 14.82
C GLN A 174 12.18 17.84 13.62
N LYS A 175 11.95 18.35 12.40
CA LYS A 175 12.41 17.70 11.16
C LYS A 175 13.92 17.51 11.15
N GLU A 176 14.69 18.52 11.53
CA GLU A 176 16.15 18.44 11.59
C GLU A 176 16.62 17.36 12.59
N LYS A 177 16.07 17.37 13.81
CA LYS A 177 16.40 16.36 14.84
C LYS A 177 16.02 14.95 14.40
N LEU A 178 14.84 14.76 13.82
CA LEU A 178 14.37 13.45 13.33
C LEU A 178 15.23 12.94 12.16
N LEU A 179 15.74 13.81 11.29
CA LEU A 179 16.66 13.43 10.23
C LEU A 179 18.00 12.95 10.78
N LEU A 180 18.52 13.58 11.85
CA LEU A 180 19.73 13.10 12.54
C LEU A 180 19.50 11.73 13.17
N VAL A 181 18.40 11.55 13.93
CA VAL A 181 18.03 10.25 14.53
C VAL A 181 17.93 9.16 13.46
N ARG A 182 17.26 9.45 12.34
CA ARG A 182 17.15 8.52 11.20
C ARG A 182 18.51 8.18 10.61
N LYS A 183 19.38 9.16 10.37
CA LYS A 183 20.71 8.96 9.78
C LYS A 183 21.57 8.06 10.66
N GLU A 184 21.63 8.34 11.96
CA GLU A 184 22.40 7.55 12.93
C GLU A 184 21.89 6.12 13.02
N THR A 185 20.58 5.96 13.20
CA THR A 185 19.91 4.65 13.30
C THR A 185 20.16 3.80 12.06
N MET A 186 19.89 4.36 10.88
CA MET A 186 20.05 3.63 9.62
C MET A 186 21.51 3.26 9.35
N THR A 187 22.46 4.13 9.70
CA THR A 187 23.89 3.86 9.52
C THR A 187 24.35 2.72 10.43
N ALA A 188 23.99 2.77 11.71
CA ALA A 188 24.35 1.74 12.67
C ALA A 188 23.73 0.38 12.30
N VAL A 189 22.42 0.33 12.02
CA VAL A 189 21.73 -0.91 11.62
C VAL A 189 22.29 -1.47 10.32
N LYS A 190 22.63 -0.62 9.33
CA LYS A 190 23.24 -1.06 8.07
C LYS A 190 24.61 -1.70 8.29
N ASN A 191 25.43 -1.14 9.18
CA ASN A 191 26.74 -1.69 9.49
C ASN A 191 26.64 -3.03 10.23
N ILE A 192 25.75 -3.13 11.22
CA ILE A 192 25.48 -4.39 11.93
C ILE A 192 24.98 -5.45 10.96
N LYS A 193 24.03 -5.12 10.08
CA LYS A 193 23.49 -6.04 9.08
C LYS A 193 24.58 -6.61 8.15
N LYS A 194 25.60 -5.81 7.79
CA LYS A 194 26.73 -6.30 7.00
C LYS A 194 27.56 -7.32 7.78
N GLN A 195 27.88 -7.04 9.04
CA GLN A 195 28.65 -7.96 9.88
C GLN A 195 27.92 -9.28 10.13
N VAL A 196 26.61 -9.20 10.43
CA VAL A 196 25.75 -10.39 10.59
C VAL A 196 25.77 -11.25 9.33
N LYS A 197 25.65 -10.64 8.14
CA LYS A 197 25.70 -11.39 6.87
C LYS A 197 27.03 -12.11 6.63
N VAL A 198 28.15 -11.50 7.00
CA VAL A 198 29.47 -12.14 6.88
C VAL A 198 29.54 -13.36 7.79
N LEU A 199 29.15 -13.22 9.06
CA LEU A 199 29.14 -14.34 10.01
C LEU A 199 28.15 -15.44 9.62
N GLU A 200 26.96 -15.09 9.14
CA GLU A 200 25.97 -16.06 8.65
C GLU A 200 26.52 -16.83 7.43
N ALA A 201 27.26 -16.19 6.53
CA ALA A 201 27.92 -16.87 5.42
C ALA A 201 29.02 -17.83 5.89
N GLU A 202 29.88 -17.41 6.82
CA GLU A 202 30.92 -18.26 7.41
C GLU A 202 30.32 -19.48 8.15
N ILE A 203 29.18 -19.31 8.84
CA ILE A 203 28.46 -20.43 9.48
C ILE A 203 27.93 -21.40 8.42
N ILE A 204 27.40 -20.89 7.30
CA ILE A 204 26.93 -21.73 6.20
C ILE A 204 28.08 -22.51 5.57
N GLU A 205 29.25 -21.89 5.39
CA GLU A 205 30.45 -22.55 4.86
C GLU A 205 30.88 -23.73 5.74
N ILE A 206 30.93 -23.57 7.07
CA ILE A 206 31.22 -24.67 8.03
C ILE A 206 30.27 -25.86 7.80
N VAL A 207 28.98 -25.59 7.58
CA VAL A 207 27.98 -26.65 7.34
C VAL A 207 28.17 -27.30 5.98
N VAL A 208 28.44 -26.52 4.93
CA VAL A 208 28.60 -27.01 3.55
C VAL A 208 29.87 -27.85 3.41
N ASP A 209 30.96 -27.44 4.06
CA ASP A 209 32.25 -28.12 4.03
C ASP A 209 32.30 -29.34 4.97
N ALA A 210 31.17 -29.65 5.63
CA ALA A 210 31.02 -30.76 6.57
C ALA A 210 32.05 -30.74 7.71
N GLU A 211 32.45 -29.55 8.16
CA GLU A 211 33.30 -29.35 9.32
C GLU A 211 32.56 -29.70 10.63
N ASP A 212 33.31 -29.78 11.75
CA ASP A 212 32.68 -29.92 13.08
C ASP A 212 31.82 -28.68 13.37
N LEU A 213 30.51 -28.86 13.54
CA LEU A 213 29.55 -27.79 13.80
C LEU A 213 29.87 -26.99 15.07
N LYS A 214 30.65 -27.53 16.00
CA LYS A 214 31.16 -26.77 17.16
C LYS A 214 32.01 -25.57 16.77
N ASN A 215 32.61 -25.59 15.57
CA ASN A 215 33.36 -24.46 15.03
C ASN A 215 32.46 -23.24 14.74
N ALA A 216 31.13 -23.44 14.67
CA ALA A 216 30.16 -22.37 14.46
C ALA A 216 29.74 -21.65 15.76
N ASP A 217 29.90 -22.26 16.94
CA ASP A 217 29.36 -21.74 18.21
C ASP A 217 29.76 -20.29 18.48
N SER A 218 31.06 -19.98 18.37
CA SER A 218 31.58 -18.61 18.54
C SER A 218 30.99 -17.60 17.55
N LYS A 219 30.69 -18.02 16.32
CA LYS A 219 30.08 -17.17 15.29
C LYS A 219 28.58 -16.98 15.55
N ILE A 220 27.90 -18.01 16.01
CA ILE A 220 26.49 -17.96 16.43
C ILE A 220 26.34 -16.95 17.58
N ASP A 221 27.21 -17.03 18.59
CA ASP A 221 27.22 -16.08 19.71
C ASP A 221 27.49 -14.64 19.23
N ALA A 222 28.41 -14.46 18.28
CA ALA A 222 28.68 -13.16 17.68
C ALA A 222 27.46 -12.61 16.92
N VAL A 223 26.76 -13.44 16.15
CA VAL A 223 25.49 -13.06 15.48
C VAL A 223 24.44 -12.66 16.50
N ALA A 224 24.24 -13.44 17.56
CA ALA A 224 23.27 -13.14 18.61
C ALA A 224 23.57 -11.80 19.28
N LYS A 225 24.84 -11.55 19.62
CA LYS A 225 25.30 -10.27 20.18
C LYS A 225 25.02 -9.09 19.26
N LEU A 226 25.36 -9.20 17.98
CA LEU A 226 25.10 -8.16 16.98
C LEU A 226 23.60 -7.89 16.79
N LYS A 227 22.76 -8.93 16.75
CA LYS A 227 21.30 -8.77 16.66
C LYS A 227 20.73 -8.11 17.93
N ALA A 228 21.29 -8.40 19.10
CA ALA A 228 20.94 -7.69 20.34
C ALA A 228 21.35 -6.22 20.29
N GLU A 229 22.54 -5.90 19.78
CA GLU A 229 23.01 -4.52 19.57
C GLU A 229 22.12 -3.75 18.59
N ALA A 230 21.71 -4.35 17.47
CA ALA A 230 20.78 -3.72 16.54
C ALA A 230 19.42 -3.42 17.20
N THR A 231 18.95 -4.33 18.06
CA THR A 231 17.70 -4.11 18.82
C THR A 231 17.85 -2.92 19.76
N LYS A 232 18.98 -2.79 20.45
CA LYS A 232 19.26 -1.61 21.30
C LYS A 232 19.32 -0.31 20.49
N VAL A 233 19.89 -0.34 19.28
CA VAL A 233 19.88 0.81 18.36
C VAL A 233 18.44 1.18 17.97
N HIS A 234 17.58 0.21 17.70
CA HIS A 234 16.16 0.44 17.43
C HIS A 234 15.45 1.06 18.64
N LEU A 235 15.64 0.52 19.84
CA LEU A 235 15.08 1.10 21.07
C LEU A 235 15.56 2.53 21.31
N LYS A 236 16.83 2.83 21.05
CA LYS A 236 17.33 4.21 21.10
C LYS A 236 16.65 5.12 20.07
N CYS A 237 16.41 4.63 18.85
CA CYS A 237 15.65 5.37 17.84
C CYS A 237 14.23 5.69 18.32
N LEU A 238 13.57 4.74 18.97
CA LEU A 238 12.26 4.93 19.59
C LEU A 238 12.31 6.04 20.63
N THR A 239 13.18 5.93 21.64
CA THR A 239 13.35 6.93 22.70
C THR A 239 13.60 8.32 22.13
N ASN A 240 14.62 8.47 21.28
CA ASN A 240 14.99 9.76 20.71
C ASN A 240 13.86 10.37 19.86
N THR A 241 13.06 9.53 19.18
CA THR A 241 11.93 10.03 18.39
C THR A 241 10.81 10.54 19.28
N VAL A 242 10.45 9.78 20.33
CA VAL A 242 9.40 10.16 21.28
C VAL A 242 9.76 11.46 22.00
N GLU A 243 11.04 11.67 22.33
CA GLU A 243 11.52 12.92 22.94
C GLU A 243 11.41 14.15 22.02
N ILE A 244 11.33 13.96 20.69
CA ILE A 244 11.22 15.05 19.71
C ILE A 244 9.75 15.41 19.41
N LEU A 245 8.86 14.42 19.44
CA LEU A 245 7.45 14.60 19.13
C LEU A 245 6.68 15.10 20.36
N ASN A 246 5.65 15.90 20.13
CA ASN A 246 4.73 16.28 21.20
C ASN A 246 3.62 15.23 21.39
N GLU A 247 2.83 15.35 22.45
CA GLU A 247 1.75 14.42 22.79
C GLU A 247 0.72 14.30 21.65
N GLU A 248 0.28 15.40 21.05
CA GLU A 248 -0.69 15.39 19.94
C GLU A 248 -0.16 14.63 18.71
N GLN A 249 1.13 14.79 18.39
CA GLN A 249 1.81 14.06 17.31
C GLN A 249 1.97 12.58 17.64
N MET A 250 2.23 12.25 18.90
CA MET A 250 2.32 10.87 19.37
C MET A 250 0.97 10.17 19.31
N GLU A 251 -0.10 10.80 19.77
CA GLU A 251 -1.47 10.30 19.67
C GLU A 251 -1.91 10.13 18.21
N LEU A 252 -1.53 11.06 17.33
CA LEU A 252 -1.83 10.95 15.90
C LEU A 252 -1.14 9.74 15.25
N LEU A 253 0.13 9.46 15.62
CA LEU A 253 0.88 8.35 15.05
C LEU A 253 0.51 7.01 15.70
N PHE A 254 0.11 7.03 16.97
CA PHE A 254 -0.14 5.85 17.78
C PHE A 254 -1.34 6.04 18.73
N PRO A 255 -2.57 6.14 18.20
CA PRO A 255 -3.76 6.43 19.01
C PRO A 255 -4.13 5.33 20.02
N PHE A 256 -3.38 4.22 20.07
CA PHE A 256 -3.61 3.07 20.94
C PHE A 256 -2.37 2.65 21.74
N TRP A 257 -1.33 3.51 21.85
CA TRP A 257 -0.13 3.16 22.61
C TRP A 257 -0.36 3.28 24.13
N ASP A 258 -1.28 4.13 24.56
CA ASP A 258 -1.57 4.36 25.99
C ASP A 258 -2.63 3.41 26.57
N SER A 259 -3.03 2.36 25.82
CA SER A 259 -4.06 1.37 26.21
C SER A 259 -3.53 -0.03 26.49
#